data_AF-A0A2V6WLB8-F1
#
_entry.id   AF-A0A2V6WLB8-F1
#
_cell.length_a   1.000
_cell.length_b   1.000
_cell.length_c   1.000
_cell.angle_alpha   90.00
_cell.angle_beta   90.00
_cell.angle_gamma   90.00
#
_symmetry.space_group_name_H-M   'P 1'
#
loop_
_entity.id
_entity.type
_entity.pdbx_description
1 polymer ?
#
loop_
_entity_poly.entity_id
_entity_poly.type
_entity_poly.pdbx_seq_one_letter_code
_entity_poly.pdbx_strand_id
1 'polypeptide(L)'
;KTGQPLSVYPDMKSFNWTSGFNLETGKWENQLWPKPGEKTLVCPAIDGGHSWNAGTYSPQTKLFYRITNEWCMDLTVAPKGGGTTISAG
;
A
#
# COMPACT_ATOMS: atom_id res chain seq x y z
N LYS A 1 -12.07 17.35 -16.00
CA LYS A 1 -12.32 16.67 -14.71
C LYS A 1 -11.28 17.17 -13.71
N THR A 2 -11.62 17.36 -12.44
CA THR A 2 -10.79 18.02 -11.41
C THR A 2 -9.60 17.18 -10.92
N GLY A 3 -9.51 15.90 -11.30
CA GLY A 3 -8.49 14.97 -10.81
C GLY A 3 -8.73 14.44 -9.40
N GLN A 4 -9.84 14.83 -8.76
CA GLN A 4 -10.19 14.38 -7.42
C GLN A 4 -10.69 12.92 -7.42
N PRO A 5 -10.39 12.14 -6.36
CA PRO A 5 -10.89 10.78 -6.21
C PRO A 5 -12.43 10.72 -6.20
N LEU A 6 -13.00 9.76 -6.92
CA LEU A 6 -14.43 9.46 -6.85
C LEU A 6 -14.75 8.38 -5.80
N SER A 7 -13.86 7.39 -5.68
CA SER A 7 -13.99 6.27 -4.74
C SER A 7 -12.60 5.73 -4.42
N VAL A 8 -12.39 5.31 -3.18
CA VAL A 8 -11.15 4.65 -2.72
C VAL A 8 -11.56 3.47 -1.85
N TYR A 9 -11.01 2.29 -2.14
CA TYR A 9 -11.28 1.06 -1.39
C TYR A 9 -10.04 0.16 -1.44
N PRO A 10 -9.84 -0.69 -0.42
CA PRO A 10 -8.77 -1.66 -0.45
C PRO A 10 -9.10 -2.76 -1.46
N ASP A 11 -8.12 -3.09 -2.29
CA ASP A 11 -8.19 -4.27 -3.17
C ASP A 11 -7.56 -5.51 -2.51
N MET A 12 -6.55 -5.30 -1.66
CA MET A 12 -5.96 -6.36 -0.85
C MET A 12 -6.72 -6.60 0.44
N LYS A 13 -6.62 -7.81 0.97
CA LYS A 13 -7.09 -8.19 2.30
C LYS A 13 -6.02 -7.92 3.37
N SER A 14 -4.75 -8.11 3.04
CA SER A 14 -3.63 -7.98 3.96
C SER A 14 -2.94 -6.63 3.80
N PHE A 15 -3.55 -5.56 4.32
CA PHE A 15 -2.91 -4.25 4.46
C PHE A 15 -3.04 -3.74 5.89
N ASN A 16 -2.00 -3.04 6.39
CA ASN A 16 -1.99 -2.50 7.75
C ASN A 16 -1.47 -1.06 7.85
N TRP A 17 -1.15 -0.43 6.71
CA TRP A 17 -0.48 0.86 6.70
C TRP A 17 -1.42 2.06 6.86
N THR A 18 -2.74 1.87 6.82
CA THR A 18 -3.77 2.91 6.99
C THR A 18 -5.11 2.27 7.38
N SER A 19 -6.02 3.04 7.99
CA SER A 19 -7.41 2.62 8.15
C SER A 19 -8.30 2.96 6.94
N GLY A 20 -7.84 3.81 6.02
CA GLY A 20 -8.60 4.22 4.84
C GLY A 20 -8.34 5.65 4.39
N PHE A 21 -9.08 6.06 3.36
CA PHE A 21 -9.02 7.41 2.78
C PHE A 21 -10.34 8.13 3.00
N ASN A 22 -10.26 9.36 3.52
CA ASN A 22 -11.40 10.22 3.75
C ASN A 22 -11.68 11.08 2.51
N LEU A 23 -12.79 10.83 1.82
CA LEU A 23 -13.16 11.52 0.59
C LEU A 23 -13.54 13.00 0.80
N GLU A 24 -14.04 13.36 1.99
CA GLU A 24 -14.43 14.75 2.30
C GLU A 24 -13.20 15.62 2.51
N THR A 25 -12.20 15.10 3.24
CA THR A 25 -10.97 15.83 3.57
C THR A 25 -9.85 15.62 2.56
N GLY A 26 -9.93 14.57 1.73
CA GLY A 26 -8.91 14.19 0.76
C GLY A 26 -7.63 13.62 1.38
N LYS A 27 -7.70 12.98 2.55
CA LYS A 27 -6.53 12.53 3.32
C LYS A 27 -6.61 11.06 3.73
N TRP A 28 -5.45 10.43 3.88
CA TRP A 28 -5.31 9.12 4.51
C TRP A 28 -5.46 9.23 6.03
N GLU A 29 -6.05 8.21 6.64
CA GLU A 29 -6.29 8.15 8.09
C GLU A 29 -5.44 7.06 8.75
N ASN A 30 -5.00 7.32 9.98
CA ASN A 30 -4.29 6.37 10.84
C ASN A 30 -3.14 5.65 10.15
N GLN A 31 -2.27 6.40 9.47
CA GLN A 31 -1.14 5.82 8.76
C GLN A 31 -0.13 5.19 9.73
N LEU A 32 0.34 3.98 9.40
CA LEU A 32 1.42 3.32 10.11
C LEU A 32 2.74 4.02 9.77
N TRP A 33 3.40 4.55 10.79
CA TRP A 33 4.73 5.15 10.69
C TRP A 33 5.72 4.32 11.52
N PRO A 34 6.49 3.43 10.88
CA PRO A 34 7.52 2.63 11.56
C PRO A 34 8.53 3.53 12.30
N LYS A 35 8.93 3.11 13.49
CA LYS A 35 9.94 3.83 14.27
C LYS A 35 11.35 3.41 13.85
N PRO A 36 12.30 4.35 13.75
CA PRO A 36 13.68 4.01 13.40
C PRO A 36 14.30 3.01 14.39
N GLY A 37 14.99 2.00 13.87
CA GLY A 37 15.61 0.93 14.66
C GLY A 37 14.65 -0.14 15.18
N GLU A 38 13.34 0.01 15.00
CA GLU A 38 12.34 -0.97 15.40
C GLU A 38 11.86 -1.80 14.20
N LYS A 39 11.84 -3.13 14.36
CA LYS A 39 11.26 -4.03 13.37
C LYS A 39 9.74 -3.90 13.39
N THR A 40 9.14 -3.55 12.26
CA THR A 40 7.70 -3.34 12.11
C THR A 40 7.16 -4.22 10.97
N LEU A 41 6.15 -5.04 11.24
CA LEU A 41 5.46 -5.78 10.19
C LEU A 41 4.65 -4.80 9.32
N VAL A 42 4.92 -4.74 8.03
CA VAL A 42 4.24 -3.87 7.08
C VAL A 42 3.63 -4.70 5.96
N CYS A 43 2.36 -4.44 5.67
CA CYS A 43 1.62 -5.03 4.57
C CYS A 43 0.98 -3.92 3.71
N PRO A 44 1.17 -3.90 2.38
CA PRO A 44 1.94 -4.88 1.60
C PRO A 44 3.47 -4.78 1.81
N ALA A 45 4.19 -5.82 1.38
CA ALA A 45 5.64 -5.75 1.17
C ALA A 45 6.03 -4.65 0.14
N ILE A 46 7.32 -4.32 0.06
CA ILE A 46 7.85 -3.23 -0.79
C ILE A 46 7.52 -3.39 -2.28
N ASP A 47 7.41 -4.63 -2.77
CA ASP A 47 7.01 -4.93 -4.14
C ASP A 47 5.54 -4.59 -4.43
N GLY A 48 4.78 -4.23 -3.40
CA GLY A 48 3.43 -3.73 -3.46
C GLY A 48 2.37 -4.84 -3.50
N GLY A 49 1.14 -4.45 -3.20
CA GLY A 49 -0.05 -5.27 -3.47
C GLY A 49 -0.32 -5.46 -4.95
N HIS A 50 0.07 -4.45 -5.72
CA HIS A 50 0.09 -4.43 -7.17
C HIS A 50 1.46 -3.94 -7.59
N SER A 51 2.12 -4.70 -8.46
CA SER A 51 3.39 -4.26 -9.05
C SER A 51 3.14 -3.70 -10.47
N TRP A 52 4.18 -3.71 -11.29
CA TRP A 52 4.17 -3.20 -12.66
C TRP A 52 3.27 -3.99 -13.63
N ASN A 53 2.82 -5.18 -13.24
CA ASN A 53 1.90 -5.99 -14.02
C ASN A 53 0.56 -5.27 -14.24
N ALA A 54 0.16 -5.17 -15.50
CA ALA A 54 -1.08 -4.51 -15.90
C ALA A 54 -2.32 -5.35 -15.53
N GLY A 55 -3.44 -4.66 -15.28
CA GLY A 55 -4.76 -5.28 -15.24
C GLY A 55 -5.49 -5.16 -16.58
N THR A 56 -6.64 -5.82 -16.69
CA THR A 56 -7.51 -5.78 -17.87
C THR A 56 -8.95 -5.48 -17.46
N TYR A 57 -9.71 -4.81 -18.32
CA TYR A 57 -11.12 -4.52 -18.10
C TYR A 57 -11.97 -5.22 -19.14
N SER A 58 -13.05 -5.89 -18.72
CA SER A 58 -14.04 -6.46 -19.63
C SER A 58 -15.28 -5.58 -19.71
N PRO A 59 -15.57 -4.99 -20.89
CA PRO A 59 -16.82 -4.24 -21.09
C PRO A 59 -18.09 -5.10 -20.98
N GLN A 60 -17.99 -6.42 -21.09
CA GLN A 60 -19.12 -7.34 -21.02
C GLN A 60 -19.52 -7.61 -19.56
N THR A 61 -18.54 -7.94 -18.71
CA THR A 61 -18.80 -8.21 -17.29
C THR A 61 -18.77 -6.94 -16.43
N LYS A 62 -18.27 -5.83 -16.97
CA LYS A 62 -18.02 -4.58 -16.25
C LYS A 62 -17.01 -4.71 -15.11
N LEU A 63 -16.16 -5.73 -15.17
CA LEU A 63 -15.16 -6.01 -14.14
C LEU A 63 -13.76 -5.63 -14.62
N PHE A 64 -12.97 -5.15 -13.66
CA PHE A 64 -11.54 -4.98 -13.78
C PHE A 64 -10.84 -6.18 -13.11
N TYR A 65 -9.94 -6.83 -13.84
CA TYR A 65 -9.18 -7.98 -13.40
C TYR A 65 -7.71 -7.59 -13.29
N ARG A 66 -7.13 -7.75 -12.11
CA ARG A 66 -5.71 -7.50 -11.86
C ARG A 66 -5.20 -8.52 -10.84
N ILE A 67 -3.90 -8.79 -10.88
CA ILE A 67 -3.23 -9.67 -9.92
C ILE A 67 -2.94 -8.86 -8.66
N THR A 68 -3.42 -9.37 -7.54
CA THR A 68 -3.22 -8.79 -6.21
C THR A 68 -2.34 -9.74 -5.39
N ASN A 69 -1.24 -9.22 -4.85
CA ASN A 69 -0.31 -9.98 -4.02
C ASN A 69 -0.63 -9.75 -2.53
N GLU A 70 -0.89 -10.84 -1.81
CA GLU A 70 -1.17 -10.83 -0.37
C GLU A 70 0.09 -11.24 0.39
N TRP A 71 0.93 -10.25 0.71
CA TRP A 71 2.23 -10.48 1.34
C TRP A 71 2.70 -9.27 2.14
N CYS A 72 3.56 -9.54 3.11
CA CYS A 72 4.08 -8.55 4.05
C CYS A 72 5.60 -8.65 4.12
N MET A 73 6.22 -7.64 4.73
CA MET A 73 7.63 -7.65 5.07
C MET A 73 7.83 -7.15 6.50
N ASP A 74 8.90 -7.60 7.15
CA ASP A 74 9.39 -6.87 8.31
C ASP A 74 10.29 -5.71 7.87
N LEU A 75 9.87 -4.49 8.18
CA LEU A 75 10.60 -3.26 7.86
C LEU A 75 11.30 -2.72 9.10
N THR A 76 12.61 -2.49 9.00
CA THR A 76 13.36 -1.71 10.00
C THR A 76 13.87 -0.44 9.35
N VAL A 77 13.40 0.73 9.82
CA VAL A 77 13.83 2.02 9.28
C VAL A 77 15.19 2.37 9.88
N ALA A 78 16.14 2.77 9.04
CA ALA A 78 17.45 3.18 9.53
C ALA A 78 17.36 4.46 10.40
N PRO A 79 18.16 4.58 11.48
CA PRO A 79 18.25 5.81 12.26
C PRO A 79 18.70 7.02 11.43
N LYS A 80 18.34 8.23 11.88
CA LYS A 80 18.83 9.49 11.28
C LYS A 80 20.36 9.52 11.33
N GLY A 81 20.99 9.48 10.15
CA GLY A 81 22.43 9.24 9.97
C GLY A 81 22.74 8.34 8.77
N GLY A 82 21.72 7.60 8.28
CA GLY A 82 21.79 6.85 7.02
C GLY A 82 22.22 5.40 7.24
N GLY A 83 21.25 4.49 7.23
CA GLY A 83 21.52 3.09 6.92
C GLY A 83 21.48 2.92 5.41
N THR A 84 22.52 2.33 4.84
CA THR A 84 22.65 2.07 3.38
C THR A 84 21.84 0.86 2.92
N THR A 85 21.03 0.27 3.79
CA THR A 85 20.38 -1.02 3.55
C THR A 85 18.93 -0.98 4.04
N ILE A 86 18.00 -1.24 3.11
CA ILE A 86 16.66 -1.72 3.44
C ILE A 86 16.79 -3.25 3.52
N SER A 87 16.66 -3.83 4.71
CA SER A 87 16.49 -5.28 4.84
C SER A 87 14.99 -5.58 4.86
N ALA A 88 14.49 -6.20 3.79
CA ALA A 88 13.18 -6.85 3.79
C ALA A 88 13.44 -8.35 3.86
N GLY A 89 12.89 -9.01 4.88
CA GLY A 89 12.97 -10.45 5.11
C GLY A 89 11.66 -10.97 5.68
#